data_AF-A0A7K4CZF3-F1
#
_entry.id   AF-A0A7K4CZF3-F1
#
_cell.length_a   1.000
_cell.length_b   1.000
_cell.length_c   1.000
_cell.angle_alpha   90.00
_cell.angle_beta   90.00
_cell.angle_gamma   90.00
#
_symmetry.space_group_name_H-M   'P 1'
#
loop_
_entity.id
_entity.type
_entity.pdbx_description
1 polymer ?
#
loop_
_entity_poly.entity_id
_entity_poly.type
_entity_poly.pdbx_seq_one_letter_code
_entity_poly.pdbx_strand_id
1 'polypeptide(L)'
;GHAISLVGFDDARDVAFIYERDIQDVQEVLVSMLKIARGSKAGGKYMHPNHRQFTITKRPDGKKPPFARAVKLAIQKVATGMIACSMNFQGISGLKLLARGLPKWKEVLQGELLLEGTSKRVPAGPVTLKMLHGFIEEYGTGGGLFRSMYADFLDELLVHEEIVRGPMAWNAAEKEVLAGVRDRIRAAGVKWSELASVIKTALQAGEASCVDVLDIMQVEAVVKDIIALEESSFKDLSRIKL
;
A
#
# COMPACT_ATOMS: atom_id res chain seq x y z
N GLY A 1 14.45 1.52 -3.55
CA GLY A 1 14.58 2.20 -2.26
C GLY A 1 13.86 1.39 -1.22
N HIS A 2 14.46 1.24 -0.05
CA HIS A 2 13.94 0.47 1.08
C HIS A 2 14.16 1.26 2.37
N ALA A 3 13.36 1.00 3.39
CA ALA A 3 13.47 1.67 4.70
C ALA A 3 13.72 0.61 5.78
N ILE A 4 14.74 0.86 6.59
CA ILE A 4 15.16 0.00 7.70
C ILE A 4 15.11 0.81 9.00
N SER A 5 15.03 0.11 10.14
CA SER A 5 15.13 0.76 11.44
C SER A 5 16.59 0.74 11.92
N LEU A 6 17.14 1.91 12.23
CA LEU A 6 18.42 2.01 12.93
C LEU A 6 18.14 1.91 14.43
N VAL A 7 18.74 0.92 15.10
CA VAL A 7 18.51 0.66 16.53
C VAL A 7 19.72 1.02 17.40
N GLY A 8 20.89 1.24 16.79
CA GLY A 8 22.08 1.65 17.51
C GLY A 8 23.26 1.95 16.60
N PHE A 9 24.33 2.44 17.20
CA PHE A 9 25.60 2.75 16.55
C PHE A 9 26.76 2.47 17.51
N ASP A 10 27.88 2.00 16.97
CA ASP A 10 29.14 1.86 17.69
C ASP A 10 30.22 2.67 16.97
N ASP A 11 30.55 3.84 17.55
CA ASP A 11 31.52 4.78 16.99
C ASP A 11 32.94 4.20 16.91
N ALA A 12 33.32 3.34 17.85
CA ALA A 12 34.67 2.77 17.88
C ALA A 12 34.88 1.78 16.73
N ARG A 13 33.82 1.08 16.32
CA ARG A 13 33.86 0.08 15.24
C ARG A 13 33.34 0.58 13.89
N ASP A 14 32.81 1.80 13.82
CA ASP A 14 32.17 2.36 12.61
C ASP A 14 31.07 1.44 12.06
N VAL A 15 30.23 0.93 12.97
CA VAL A 15 29.11 0.03 12.65
C VAL A 15 27.78 0.57 13.14
N ALA A 16 26.75 0.34 12.34
CA ALA A 16 25.36 0.59 12.65
C ALA A 16 24.65 -0.74 12.94
N PHE A 17 23.77 -0.72 13.93
CA PHE A 17 22.88 -1.82 14.23
C PHE A 17 21.52 -1.56 13.61
N ILE A 18 21.09 -2.44 12.72
CA ILE A 18 19.83 -2.28 11.99
C ILE A 18 18.88 -3.44 12.28
N TYR A 19 17.59 -3.15 12.24
CA TYR A 19 16.53 -4.15 12.28
C TYR A 19 15.77 -4.13 10.96
N GLU A 20 15.56 -5.33 10.40
CA GLU A 20 14.79 -5.61 9.21
C GLU A 20 13.65 -6.56 9.56
N ARG A 21 12.47 -6.37 8.95
CA ARG A 21 11.28 -7.18 9.28
C ARG A 21 11.54 -8.68 9.14
N ASP A 22 12.20 -9.08 8.06
CA ASP A 22 12.35 -10.48 7.67
C ASP A 22 13.56 -11.16 8.30
N ILE A 23 14.28 -10.45 9.17
CA ILE A 23 15.46 -10.95 9.87
C ILE A 23 15.25 -10.80 11.37
N GLN A 24 15.20 -11.93 12.07
CA GLN A 24 14.86 -11.97 13.49
C GLN A 24 15.90 -11.26 14.38
N ASP A 25 17.16 -11.25 13.95
CA ASP A 25 18.29 -10.70 14.71
C ASP A 25 18.74 -9.34 14.19
N VAL A 26 19.16 -8.48 15.12
CA VAL A 26 19.81 -7.20 14.83
C VAL A 26 21.06 -7.46 13.99
N GLN A 27 21.14 -6.79 12.84
CA GLN A 27 22.26 -6.92 11.91
C GLN A 27 23.28 -5.81 12.18
N GLU A 28 24.56 -6.18 12.19
CA GLU A 28 25.67 -5.22 12.21
C GLU A 28 26.09 -4.88 10.78
N VAL A 29 26.11 -3.59 10.44
CA VAL A 29 26.44 -3.12 9.09
C VAL A 29 27.42 -1.95 9.17
N LEU A 30 28.50 -2.02 8.39
CA LEU A 30 29.44 -0.91 8.26
C LEU A 30 28.74 0.36 7.79
N VAL A 31 29.06 1.48 8.41
CA VAL A 31 28.47 2.78 8.10
C VAL A 31 28.76 3.21 6.66
N SER A 32 29.95 2.87 6.17
CA SER A 32 30.34 3.04 4.78
C SER A 32 29.41 2.33 3.79
N MET A 33 28.90 1.13 4.13
CA MET A 33 27.93 0.40 3.31
C MET A 33 26.57 1.09 3.29
N LEU A 34 26.10 1.60 4.44
CA LEU A 34 24.86 2.40 4.48
C LEU A 34 24.98 3.66 3.62
N LYS A 35 26.15 4.32 3.62
CA LYS A 35 26.40 5.50 2.77
C LYS A 35 26.31 5.16 1.28
N ILE A 36 26.89 4.02 0.86
CA ILE A 36 26.79 3.52 -0.51
C ILE A 36 25.32 3.19 -0.86
N ALA A 37 24.64 2.46 0.02
CA ALA A 37 23.24 2.07 -0.18
C ALA A 37 22.32 3.28 -0.34
N ARG A 38 22.52 4.33 0.46
CA ARG A 38 21.80 5.61 0.33
C ARG A 38 22.04 6.33 -1.00
N GLY A 39 23.15 6.05 -1.69
CA GLY A 39 23.47 6.58 -3.01
C GLY A 39 23.11 5.65 -4.18
N SER A 40 22.52 4.49 -3.90
CA SER A 40 22.29 3.46 -4.91
C SER A 40 21.42 3.94 -6.07
N LYS A 41 21.82 3.57 -7.29
CA LYS A 41 21.08 3.80 -8.54
C LYS A 41 20.49 2.51 -9.11
N ALA A 42 20.42 1.45 -8.31
CA ALA A 42 19.81 0.19 -8.73
C ALA A 42 18.28 0.34 -8.87
N GLY A 43 17.72 -0.34 -9.87
CA GLY A 43 16.30 -0.30 -10.22
C GLY A 43 15.85 1.02 -10.87
N GLY A 44 14.53 1.18 -11.00
CA GLY A 44 13.94 2.36 -11.64
C GLY A 44 14.30 3.67 -10.93
N LYS A 45 14.55 4.73 -11.71
CA LYS A 45 14.96 6.07 -11.23
C LYS A 45 14.06 6.63 -10.11
N TYR A 46 12.76 6.30 -10.16
CA TYR A 46 11.78 6.72 -9.15
C TYR A 46 12.01 6.09 -7.77
N MET A 47 12.75 4.98 -7.68
CA MET A 47 13.08 4.25 -6.45
C MET A 47 14.47 4.57 -5.89
N HIS A 48 15.26 5.42 -6.56
CA HIS A 48 16.62 5.76 -6.12
C HIS A 48 16.56 6.55 -4.79
N PRO A 49 17.31 6.16 -3.74
CA PRO A 49 17.23 6.84 -2.44
C PRO A 49 17.81 8.26 -2.48
N ASN A 50 18.72 8.54 -3.43
CA ASN A 50 19.27 9.87 -3.69
C ASN A 50 19.81 10.60 -2.45
N HIS A 51 20.39 9.84 -1.50
CA HIS A 51 20.82 10.33 -0.20
C HIS A 51 19.77 11.13 0.57
N ARG A 52 18.47 10.97 0.26
CA ARG A 52 17.39 11.76 0.87
C ARG A 52 17.43 11.63 2.39
N GLN A 53 17.13 12.75 3.05
CA GLN A 53 16.98 12.86 4.48
C GLN A 53 15.74 13.70 4.77
N PHE A 54 14.93 13.22 5.71
CA PHE A 54 13.79 13.95 6.23
C PHE A 54 14.05 14.19 7.72
N THR A 55 14.00 15.45 8.12
CA THR A 55 14.08 15.82 9.53
C THR A 55 12.71 16.32 9.96
N ILE A 56 12.10 15.63 10.92
CA ILE A 56 10.85 16.08 11.52
C ILE A 56 11.21 17.02 12.67
N THR A 57 11.00 18.31 12.46
CA THR A 57 11.23 19.35 13.49
C THR A 57 9.92 19.81 14.09
N LYS A 58 9.93 20.14 15.38
CA LYS A 58 8.81 20.86 16.01
C LYS A 58 8.65 22.22 15.35
N ARG A 59 7.42 22.74 15.31
CA ARG A 59 7.16 24.09 14.82
C ARG A 59 7.86 25.11 15.76
N PRO A 60 8.52 26.15 15.21
CA PRO A 60 9.18 27.18 16.02
C PRO A 60 8.23 27.92 16.97
N ASP A 61 6.95 28.06 16.57
CA ASP A 61 5.92 28.75 17.36
C ASP A 61 5.30 27.88 18.47
N GLY A 62 5.71 26.61 18.59
CA GLY A 62 5.17 25.66 19.56
C GLY A 62 3.69 25.28 19.34
N LYS A 63 3.00 25.88 18.35
CA LYS A 63 1.58 25.65 18.12
C LYS A 63 1.36 24.30 17.48
N LYS A 64 0.39 23.54 18.00
CA LYS A 64 -0.12 22.32 17.36
C LYS A 64 -1.50 22.65 16.79
N PRO A 65 -1.78 22.36 15.51
CA PRO A 65 -3.16 22.42 15.03
C PRO A 65 -4.03 21.48 15.88
N PRO A 66 -5.32 21.80 16.11
CA PRO A 66 -6.22 20.90 16.82
C PRO A 66 -6.17 19.50 16.17
N PHE A 67 -5.93 18.46 16.99
CA PHE A 67 -5.73 17.11 16.51
C PHE A 67 -6.87 16.65 15.59
N ALA A 68 -8.11 16.91 16.00
CA ALA A 68 -9.30 16.60 15.22
C ALA A 68 -9.30 17.21 13.80
N ARG A 69 -8.82 18.44 13.65
CA ARG A 69 -8.71 19.10 12.34
C ARG A 69 -7.55 18.54 11.51
N ALA A 70 -6.43 18.22 12.16
CA ALA A 70 -5.29 17.59 11.49
C ALA A 70 -5.67 16.21 10.92
N VAL A 71 -6.43 15.42 11.67
CA VAL A 71 -6.96 14.13 11.23
C VAL A 71 -7.92 14.27 10.05
N LYS A 72 -8.86 15.24 10.08
CA LYS A 72 -9.73 15.53 8.93
C LYS A 72 -8.93 15.83 7.67
N LEU A 73 -7.91 16.68 7.78
CA LEU A 73 -7.04 17.02 6.67
C LEU A 73 -6.26 15.82 6.14
N ALA A 74 -5.78 14.94 7.03
CA ALA A 74 -5.09 13.72 6.62
C ALA A 74 -6.02 12.78 5.84
N ILE A 75 -7.23 12.54 6.35
CA ILE A 75 -8.26 11.72 5.69
C ILE A 75 -8.64 12.29 4.32
N GLN A 76 -8.87 13.60 4.23
CA GLN A 76 -9.16 14.25 2.96
C GLN A 76 -8.02 14.07 1.96
N LYS A 77 -6.76 14.25 2.39
CA LYS A 77 -5.60 14.06 1.50
C LYS A 77 -5.52 12.63 0.97
N VAL A 78 -5.80 11.63 1.80
CA VAL A 78 -5.87 10.23 1.36
C VAL A 78 -7.01 10.03 0.37
N ALA A 79 -8.21 10.50 0.70
CA ALA A 79 -9.39 10.36 -0.16
C ALA A 79 -9.21 11.04 -1.52
N THR A 80 -8.73 12.29 -1.55
CA THR A 80 -8.38 13.00 -2.79
C THR A 80 -7.26 12.28 -3.53
N GLY A 81 -6.24 11.80 -2.82
CA GLY A 81 -5.15 11.03 -3.40
C GLY A 81 -5.59 9.72 -4.07
N MET A 82 -6.70 9.13 -3.64
CA MET A 82 -7.28 7.92 -4.24
C MET A 82 -8.24 8.22 -5.40
N ILE A 83 -8.97 9.34 -5.35
CA ILE A 83 -9.97 9.71 -6.36
C ILE A 83 -9.33 10.48 -7.53
N ALA A 84 -8.47 11.44 -7.22
CA ALA A 84 -7.92 12.41 -8.16
C ALA A 84 -6.40 12.20 -8.35
N CYS A 85 -5.99 10.97 -8.63
CA CYS A 85 -4.60 10.64 -8.90
C CYS A 85 -4.09 11.37 -10.14
N SER A 86 -2.83 11.84 -10.11
CA SER A 86 -2.20 12.45 -11.29
C SER A 86 -1.86 11.45 -12.40
N MET A 87 -1.75 10.16 -12.05
CA MET A 87 -1.45 9.08 -12.98
C MET A 87 -2.62 8.08 -13.02
N ASN A 88 -3.01 7.66 -14.22
CA ASN A 88 -4.18 6.80 -14.45
C ASN A 88 -4.05 5.38 -13.91
N PHE A 89 -2.85 4.92 -13.57
CA PHE A 89 -2.57 3.61 -12.99
C PHE A 89 -2.55 3.62 -11.45
N GLN A 90 -2.95 4.72 -10.82
CA GLN A 90 -3.01 4.84 -9.35
C GLN A 90 -4.45 5.00 -8.86
N GLY A 91 -4.66 4.68 -7.57
CA GLY A 91 -5.95 4.82 -6.87
C GLY A 91 -7.10 4.13 -7.60
N ILE A 92 -8.29 4.73 -7.54
CA ILE A 92 -9.52 4.18 -8.15
C ILE A 92 -9.38 4.06 -9.68
N SER A 93 -8.70 5.00 -10.32
CA SER A 93 -8.45 4.95 -11.77
C SER A 93 -7.61 3.74 -12.16
N GLY A 94 -6.59 3.42 -11.37
CA GLY A 94 -5.75 2.24 -11.54
C GLY A 94 -6.53 0.94 -11.38
N LEU A 95 -7.43 0.86 -10.39
CA LEU A 95 -8.29 -0.30 -10.20
C LEU A 95 -9.27 -0.48 -11.38
N LYS A 96 -9.83 0.60 -11.89
CA LYS A 96 -10.68 0.56 -13.10
C LYS A 96 -9.88 0.15 -14.33
N LEU A 97 -8.61 0.56 -14.43
CA LEU A 97 -7.72 0.12 -15.51
C LEU A 97 -7.41 -1.37 -15.41
N LEU A 98 -7.12 -1.86 -14.20
CA LEU A 98 -6.96 -3.29 -13.89
C LEU A 98 -8.19 -4.07 -14.39
N ALA A 99 -9.40 -3.68 -13.96
CA ALA A 99 -10.65 -4.35 -14.35
C ALA A 99 -10.85 -4.41 -15.87
N ARG A 100 -10.58 -3.30 -16.59
CA ARG A 100 -10.68 -3.26 -18.06
C ARG A 100 -9.67 -4.17 -18.76
N GLY A 101 -8.54 -4.45 -18.12
CA GLY A 101 -7.49 -5.32 -18.66
C GLY A 101 -7.76 -6.82 -18.51
N LEU A 102 -8.59 -7.21 -17.53
CA LEU A 102 -8.82 -8.62 -17.16
C LEU A 102 -9.24 -9.52 -18.33
N PRO A 103 -10.12 -9.11 -19.27
CA PRO A 103 -10.51 -9.97 -20.39
C PRO A 103 -9.33 -10.40 -21.28
N LYS A 104 -8.23 -9.64 -21.28
CA LYS A 104 -7.01 -9.92 -22.06
C LYS A 104 -5.92 -10.61 -21.25
N TRP A 105 -6.14 -10.88 -19.96
CA TRP A 105 -5.09 -11.39 -19.09
C TRP A 105 -4.56 -12.75 -19.52
N LYS A 106 -5.40 -13.70 -19.95
CA LYS A 106 -4.90 -15.02 -20.38
C LYS A 106 -3.89 -14.90 -21.53
N GLU A 107 -4.21 -14.10 -22.54
CA GLU A 107 -3.31 -13.82 -23.66
C GLU A 107 -1.99 -13.18 -23.20
N VAL A 108 -2.08 -12.13 -22.37
CA VAL A 108 -0.89 -11.40 -21.91
C VAL A 108 -0.01 -12.26 -20.99
N LEU A 109 -0.62 -13.03 -20.09
CA LEU A 109 0.08 -13.86 -19.11
C LEU A 109 0.70 -15.13 -19.72
N GLN A 110 0.21 -15.58 -20.88
CA GLN A 110 0.84 -16.66 -21.67
C GLN A 110 2.11 -16.19 -22.41
N GLY A 111 2.36 -14.89 -22.47
CA GLY A 111 3.56 -14.33 -23.09
C GLY A 111 4.84 -14.48 -22.26
N GLU A 112 5.88 -13.77 -22.68
CA GLU A 112 7.18 -13.75 -22.00
C GLU A 112 7.56 -12.33 -21.57
N LEU A 113 8.27 -12.22 -20.45
CA LEU A 113 8.88 -10.98 -19.96
C LEU A 113 10.39 -11.02 -20.18
N LEU A 114 10.97 -9.89 -20.59
CA LEU A 114 12.42 -9.67 -20.59
C LEU A 114 12.86 -9.22 -19.19
N LEU A 115 13.79 -9.93 -18.58
CA LEU A 115 14.36 -9.53 -17.30
C LEU A 115 15.28 -8.31 -17.49
N GLU A 116 14.96 -7.20 -16.83
CA GLU A 116 15.71 -5.94 -16.92
C GLU A 116 17.20 -6.15 -16.62
N GLY A 117 18.06 -5.58 -17.46
CA GLY A 117 19.52 -5.74 -17.34
C GLY A 117 20.07 -7.07 -17.87
N THR A 118 19.23 -7.91 -18.51
CA THR A 118 19.63 -9.19 -19.10
C THR A 118 19.00 -9.40 -20.48
N SER A 119 19.46 -10.42 -21.21
CA SER A 119 18.81 -10.92 -22.44
C SER A 119 17.86 -12.10 -22.18
N LYS A 120 17.61 -12.45 -20.91
CA LYS A 120 16.84 -13.64 -20.53
C LYS A 120 15.34 -13.34 -20.58
N ARG A 121 14.60 -14.22 -21.26
CA ARG A 121 13.13 -14.24 -21.27
C ARG A 121 12.61 -15.26 -20.27
N VAL A 122 11.51 -14.92 -19.59
CA VAL A 122 10.84 -15.78 -18.61
C VAL A 122 9.33 -15.77 -18.83
N PRO A 123 8.60 -16.85 -18.49
CA PRO A 123 7.15 -16.89 -18.58
C PRO A 123 6.49 -15.74 -17.80
N ALA A 124 5.63 -14.96 -18.45
CA ALA A 124 5.03 -13.77 -17.86
C ALA A 124 4.07 -14.11 -16.73
N GLY A 125 3.26 -15.15 -16.92
CA GLY A 125 2.20 -15.57 -16.01
C GLY A 125 2.68 -15.82 -14.58
N PRO A 126 3.55 -16.82 -14.35
CA PRO A 126 4.05 -17.15 -13.01
C PRO A 126 4.69 -15.96 -12.32
N VAL A 127 5.50 -15.18 -13.05
CA VAL A 127 6.19 -14.00 -12.50
C VAL A 127 5.17 -12.95 -12.08
N THR A 128 4.24 -12.60 -12.96
CA THR A 128 3.24 -11.56 -12.71
C THR A 128 2.30 -11.94 -11.58
N LEU A 129 1.82 -13.19 -11.55
CA LEU A 129 0.91 -13.68 -10.51
C LEU A 129 1.60 -13.75 -9.14
N LYS A 130 2.87 -14.20 -9.07
CA LYS A 130 3.66 -14.18 -7.82
C LYS A 130 3.84 -12.75 -7.31
N MET A 131 4.23 -11.82 -8.20
CA MET A 131 4.38 -10.41 -7.83
C MET A 131 3.07 -9.80 -7.35
N LEU A 132 1.96 -10.07 -8.03
CA LEU A 132 0.64 -9.57 -7.66
C LEU A 132 0.19 -10.10 -6.30
N HIS A 133 0.31 -11.41 -6.07
CA HIS A 133 0.05 -12.01 -4.75
C HIS A 133 0.91 -11.36 -3.67
N GLY A 134 2.22 -11.25 -3.92
CA GLY A 134 3.16 -10.64 -3.01
C GLY A 134 2.81 -9.19 -2.67
N PHE A 135 2.44 -8.37 -3.67
CA PHE A 135 2.03 -6.98 -3.42
C PHE A 135 0.73 -6.86 -2.61
N ILE A 136 -0.18 -7.83 -2.71
CA ILE A 136 -1.44 -7.82 -2.00
C ILE A 136 -1.25 -8.27 -0.54
N GLU A 137 -0.51 -9.36 -0.30
CA GLU A 137 -0.45 -10.05 1.00
C GLU A 137 0.92 -10.01 1.70
N GLU A 138 2.04 -10.07 0.98
CA GLU A 138 3.36 -10.31 1.60
C GLU A 138 4.16 -9.02 1.79
N TYR A 139 4.33 -8.25 0.72
CA TYR A 139 5.16 -7.04 0.70
C TYR A 139 4.43 -5.84 1.30
N GLY A 140 3.10 -5.94 1.48
CA GLY A 140 2.29 -4.90 2.08
C GLY A 140 2.37 -3.58 1.31
N THR A 141 2.22 -3.63 -0.02
CA THR A 141 2.34 -2.44 -0.90
C THR A 141 1.05 -2.05 -1.60
N GLY A 142 -0.05 -2.82 -1.48
CA GLY A 142 -1.28 -2.43 -2.20
C GLY A 142 -2.56 -3.24 -1.97
N GLY A 143 -2.66 -4.04 -0.89
CA GLY A 143 -3.77 -4.98 -0.71
C GLY A 143 -4.53 -4.90 0.61
N GLY A 144 -4.93 -6.07 1.11
CA GLY A 144 -5.85 -6.24 2.24
C GLY A 144 -5.35 -5.60 3.53
N LEU A 145 -4.07 -5.76 3.85
CA LEU A 145 -3.47 -5.22 5.07
C LEU A 145 -3.65 -3.71 5.23
N PHE A 146 -3.45 -2.93 4.16
CA PHE A 146 -3.64 -1.47 4.22
C PHE A 146 -5.10 -1.10 4.49
N ARG A 147 -6.05 -1.87 3.95
CA ARG A 147 -7.48 -1.62 4.16
C ARG A 147 -7.85 -1.95 5.59
N SER A 148 -7.36 -3.07 6.12
CA SER A 148 -7.54 -3.42 7.53
C SER A 148 -6.96 -2.35 8.46
N MET A 149 -5.70 -1.95 8.25
CA MET A 149 -5.06 -0.90 9.05
C MET A 149 -5.81 0.44 8.94
N TYR A 150 -6.27 0.81 7.75
CA TYR A 150 -7.04 2.05 7.58
C TYR A 150 -8.41 1.96 8.25
N ALA A 151 -9.11 0.82 8.18
CA ALA A 151 -10.36 0.60 8.88
C ALA A 151 -10.17 0.67 10.41
N ASP A 152 -9.10 0.08 10.93
CA ASP A 152 -8.78 0.11 12.37
C ASP A 152 -8.45 1.54 12.82
N PHE A 153 -7.73 2.30 11.99
CA PHE A 153 -7.54 3.74 12.20
C PHE A 153 -8.88 4.48 12.27
N LEU A 154 -9.83 4.22 11.36
CA LEU A 154 -11.15 4.84 11.42
C LEU A 154 -11.94 4.42 12.67
N ASP A 155 -11.82 3.17 13.10
CA ASP A 155 -12.42 2.67 14.35
C ASP A 155 -11.88 3.41 15.57
N GLU A 156 -10.56 3.59 15.65
CA GLU A 156 -9.92 4.31 16.74
C GLU A 156 -10.43 5.76 16.83
N LEU A 157 -10.59 6.43 15.69
CA LEU A 157 -11.10 7.80 15.65
C LEU A 157 -12.52 7.96 16.20
N LEU A 158 -13.37 6.95 16.07
CA LEU A 158 -14.76 7.01 16.57
C LEU A 158 -14.83 7.12 18.10
N VAL A 159 -13.81 6.64 18.81
CA VAL A 159 -13.74 6.62 20.27
C VAL A 159 -12.66 7.52 20.85
N HIS A 160 -11.74 8.03 20.02
CA HIS A 160 -10.62 8.85 20.47
C HIS A 160 -11.10 10.15 21.15
N GLU A 161 -10.62 10.42 22.36
CA GLU A 161 -11.14 11.50 23.22
C GLU A 161 -11.05 12.88 22.54
N GLU A 162 -9.92 13.22 21.92
CA GLU A 162 -9.75 14.51 21.21
C GLU A 162 -10.67 14.65 19.99
N ILE A 163 -11.09 13.55 19.36
CA ILE A 163 -12.04 13.56 18.24
C ILE A 163 -13.47 13.72 18.75
N VAL A 164 -13.79 13.06 19.87
CA VAL A 164 -15.16 13.02 20.40
C VAL A 164 -15.50 14.28 21.19
N ARG A 165 -14.54 14.82 21.97
CA ARG A 165 -14.77 15.90 22.95
C ARG A 165 -13.76 17.05 22.87
N GLY A 166 -12.71 16.91 22.06
CA GLY A 166 -11.66 17.92 21.96
C GLY A 166 -12.05 19.19 21.18
N PRO A 167 -11.14 20.16 21.09
CA PRO A 167 -11.34 21.33 20.23
C PRO A 167 -11.55 20.90 18.78
N MET A 168 -12.59 21.45 18.12
CA MET A 168 -13.02 21.04 16.78
C MET A 168 -13.43 19.55 16.70
N ALA A 169 -14.02 19.01 17.77
CA ALA A 169 -14.60 17.67 17.81
C ALA A 169 -15.53 17.42 16.62
N TRP A 170 -15.57 16.17 16.17
CA TRP A 170 -16.35 15.76 15.03
C TRP A 170 -17.82 15.66 15.41
N ASN A 171 -18.71 16.12 14.51
CA ASN A 171 -20.15 16.05 14.73
C ASN A 171 -20.70 14.64 14.46
N ALA A 172 -21.97 14.41 14.81
CA ALA A 172 -22.61 13.10 14.67
C ALA A 172 -22.62 12.59 13.21
N ALA A 173 -22.92 13.45 12.24
CA ALA A 173 -22.95 13.08 10.83
C ALA A 173 -21.55 12.69 10.30
N GLU A 174 -20.50 13.38 10.73
CA GLU A 174 -19.12 13.03 10.37
C GLU A 174 -18.71 11.67 10.95
N LYS A 175 -19.12 11.36 12.17
CA LYS A 175 -18.86 10.06 12.81
C LYS A 175 -19.65 8.93 12.12
N GLU A 176 -20.89 9.20 11.72
CA GLU A 176 -21.69 8.23 10.95
C GLU A 176 -21.04 7.91 9.60
N VAL A 177 -20.53 8.93 8.89
CA VAL A 177 -19.74 8.73 7.66
C VAL A 177 -18.52 7.86 7.94
N LEU A 178 -17.76 8.13 9.02
CA LEU A 178 -16.59 7.30 9.37
C LEU A 178 -16.98 5.85 9.62
N ALA A 179 -18.03 5.61 10.41
CA ALA A 179 -18.51 4.26 10.69
C ALA A 179 -18.89 3.50 9.41
N GLY A 180 -19.69 4.10 8.54
CA GLY A 180 -20.08 3.49 7.28
C GLY A 180 -18.90 3.24 6.33
N VAL A 181 -17.93 4.15 6.29
CA VAL A 181 -16.70 3.98 5.51
C VAL A 181 -15.82 2.88 6.11
N ARG A 182 -15.65 2.83 7.43
CA ARG A 182 -14.87 1.83 8.16
C ARG A 182 -15.34 0.42 7.81
N ASP A 183 -16.65 0.19 7.78
CA ASP A 183 -17.22 -1.11 7.40
C ASP A 183 -16.93 -1.48 5.94
N ARG A 184 -17.08 -0.53 5.01
CA ARG A 184 -16.79 -0.75 3.58
C ARG A 184 -15.32 -0.96 3.29
N ILE A 185 -14.43 -0.21 3.94
CA ILE A 185 -12.97 -0.36 3.78
C ILE A 185 -12.54 -1.72 4.34
N ARG A 186 -13.07 -2.15 5.50
CA ARG A 186 -12.80 -3.50 6.04
C ARG A 186 -13.29 -4.58 5.08
N ALA A 187 -14.48 -4.43 4.51
CA ALA A 187 -14.98 -5.35 3.48
C ALA A 187 -14.10 -5.36 2.23
N ALA A 188 -13.60 -4.20 1.79
CA ALA A 188 -12.65 -4.14 0.68
C ALA A 188 -11.35 -4.88 1.00
N GLY A 189 -10.87 -4.80 2.25
CA GLY A 189 -9.72 -5.59 2.73
C GLY A 189 -9.92 -7.09 2.57
N VAL A 190 -11.08 -7.61 2.96
CA VAL A 190 -11.44 -9.03 2.74
C VAL A 190 -11.43 -9.39 1.25
N LYS A 191 -11.97 -8.51 0.40
CA LYS A 191 -11.99 -8.73 -1.05
C LYS A 191 -10.61 -8.73 -1.69
N TRP A 192 -9.68 -7.91 -1.19
CA TRP A 192 -8.28 -7.98 -1.61
C TRP A 192 -7.66 -9.35 -1.27
N SER A 193 -7.91 -9.87 -0.07
CA SER A 193 -7.43 -11.20 0.32
C SER A 193 -8.12 -12.33 -0.45
N GLU A 194 -9.39 -12.17 -0.81
CA GLU A 194 -10.09 -13.08 -1.73
C GLU A 194 -9.38 -13.12 -3.10
N LEU A 195 -9.06 -11.95 -3.67
CA LEU A 195 -8.31 -11.86 -4.93
C LEU A 195 -6.94 -12.54 -4.83
N ALA A 196 -6.19 -12.30 -3.76
CA ALA A 196 -4.92 -12.97 -3.52
C ALA A 196 -5.08 -14.48 -3.42
N SER A 197 -6.14 -14.97 -2.78
CA SER A 197 -6.43 -16.40 -2.68
C SER A 197 -6.67 -17.03 -4.06
N VAL A 198 -7.43 -16.37 -4.94
CA VAL A 198 -7.65 -16.87 -6.32
C VAL A 198 -6.34 -16.99 -7.08
N ILE A 199 -5.48 -15.98 -6.96
CA ILE A 199 -4.14 -15.96 -7.58
C ILE A 199 -3.25 -17.06 -6.99
N LYS A 200 -3.27 -17.24 -5.67
CA LYS A 200 -2.48 -18.26 -4.96
C LYS A 200 -2.88 -19.67 -5.38
N THR A 201 -4.18 -19.95 -5.47
CA THR A 201 -4.69 -21.24 -5.97
C THR A 201 -4.20 -21.52 -7.39
N ALA A 202 -4.22 -20.51 -8.26
CA ALA A 202 -3.69 -20.65 -9.61
C ALA A 202 -2.18 -20.95 -9.61
N LEU A 203 -1.39 -20.26 -8.77
CA LEU A 203 0.04 -20.51 -8.61
C LEU A 203 0.36 -21.93 -8.09
N GLN A 204 -0.50 -22.49 -7.23
CA GLN A 204 -0.34 -23.84 -6.69
C GLN A 204 -0.49 -24.95 -7.75
N ALA A 205 -1.13 -24.67 -8.89
CA ALA A 205 -1.18 -25.60 -10.02
C ALA A 205 0.17 -25.74 -10.76
N GLY A 206 1.17 -24.93 -10.39
CA GLY A 206 2.50 -24.95 -10.98
C GLY A 206 2.68 -23.94 -12.11
N GLU A 207 3.93 -23.60 -12.40
CA GLU A 207 4.28 -22.52 -13.33
C GLU A 207 3.78 -22.75 -14.76
N ALA A 208 3.70 -24.01 -15.19
CA ALA A 208 3.25 -24.36 -16.54
C ALA A 208 1.73 -24.22 -16.74
N SER A 209 0.94 -24.28 -15.66
CA SER A 209 -0.52 -24.38 -15.74
C SER A 209 -1.26 -23.24 -15.04
N CYS A 210 -0.56 -22.40 -14.28
CA CYS A 210 -1.20 -21.36 -13.46
C CYS A 210 -2.07 -20.39 -14.24
N VAL A 211 -1.72 -20.06 -15.49
CA VAL A 211 -2.51 -19.14 -16.32
C VAL A 211 -3.80 -19.78 -16.81
N ASP A 212 -3.77 -21.07 -17.13
CA ASP A 212 -4.92 -21.78 -17.68
C ASP A 212 -6.01 -21.97 -16.63
N VAL A 213 -5.60 -22.31 -15.40
CA VAL A 213 -6.49 -22.54 -14.26
C VAL A 213 -6.92 -21.26 -13.55
N LEU A 214 -6.36 -20.10 -13.92
CA LEU A 214 -6.76 -18.83 -13.32
C LEU A 214 -8.23 -18.51 -13.69
N ASP A 215 -9.08 -18.44 -12.67
CA ASP A 215 -10.49 -18.07 -12.82
C ASP A 215 -10.63 -16.56 -13.03
N ILE A 216 -10.56 -16.14 -14.29
CA ILE A 216 -10.69 -14.73 -14.69
C ILE A 216 -12.07 -14.17 -14.32
N MET A 217 -13.13 -14.97 -14.35
CA MET A 217 -14.47 -14.49 -14.01
C MET A 217 -14.56 -14.16 -12.52
N GLN A 218 -14.00 -15.01 -11.66
CA GLN A 218 -13.91 -14.74 -10.23
C GLN A 218 -13.01 -13.53 -9.95
N VAL A 219 -11.85 -13.43 -10.59
CA VAL A 219 -10.97 -12.25 -10.47
C VAL A 219 -11.73 -10.97 -10.84
N GLU A 220 -12.48 -10.98 -11.95
CA GLU A 220 -13.26 -9.83 -12.39
C GLU A 220 -14.37 -9.44 -11.41
N ALA A 221 -15.11 -10.42 -10.89
CA ALA A 221 -16.14 -10.18 -9.88
C ALA A 221 -15.55 -9.53 -8.62
N VAL A 222 -14.45 -10.08 -8.09
CA VAL A 222 -13.80 -9.56 -6.89
C VAL A 222 -13.22 -8.16 -7.12
N VAL A 223 -12.58 -7.91 -8.25
CA VAL A 223 -12.05 -6.57 -8.57
C VAL A 223 -13.18 -5.53 -8.68
N LYS A 224 -14.34 -5.89 -9.25
CA LYS A 224 -15.51 -4.99 -9.30
C LYS A 224 -16.03 -4.66 -7.91
N ASP A 225 -16.11 -5.65 -7.01
CA ASP A 225 -16.50 -5.44 -5.61
C ASP A 225 -15.53 -4.47 -4.91
N ILE A 226 -14.22 -4.66 -5.08
CA ILE A 226 -13.19 -3.77 -4.54
C ILE A 226 -13.40 -2.34 -5.03
N ILE A 227 -13.59 -2.15 -6.34
CA ILE A 227 -13.81 -0.82 -6.93
C ILE A 227 -15.04 -0.15 -6.32
N ALA A 228 -16.16 -0.87 -6.23
CA ALA A 228 -17.41 -0.32 -5.70
C ALA A 228 -17.27 0.11 -4.23
N LEU A 229 -16.66 -0.74 -3.40
CA LEU A 229 -16.43 -0.48 -1.98
C LEU A 229 -15.48 0.69 -1.77
N GLU A 230 -14.34 0.70 -2.47
CA GLU A 230 -13.34 1.76 -2.29
C GLU A 230 -13.77 3.10 -2.90
N GLU A 231 -14.36 3.09 -4.08
CA GLU A 231 -14.80 4.33 -4.73
C GLU A 231 -15.87 5.04 -3.92
N SER A 232 -16.87 4.32 -3.41
CA SER A 232 -17.90 4.89 -2.53
C SER A 232 -17.30 5.40 -1.21
N SER A 233 -16.39 4.62 -0.61
CA SER A 233 -15.71 4.97 0.63
C SER A 233 -14.90 6.25 0.52
N PHE A 234 -14.01 6.36 -0.46
CA PHE A 234 -13.20 7.56 -0.62
C PHE A 234 -14.04 8.77 -1.05
N LYS A 235 -15.13 8.57 -1.81
CA LYS A 235 -16.06 9.67 -2.15
C LYS A 235 -16.71 10.25 -0.91
N ASP A 236 -17.19 9.41 0.00
CA ASP A 236 -17.78 9.90 1.25
C ASP A 236 -16.76 10.58 2.15
N LEU A 237 -15.54 10.03 2.28
CA LEU A 237 -14.46 10.67 3.02
C LEU A 237 -14.08 12.04 2.45
N SER A 238 -14.04 12.19 1.13
CA SER A 238 -13.73 13.46 0.47
C SER A 238 -14.74 14.58 0.75
N ARG A 239 -15.93 14.24 1.25
CA ARG A 239 -17.01 15.20 1.56
C ARG A 239 -16.96 15.73 3.00
N ILE A 240 -16.14 15.13 3.87
CA ILE A 240 -15.93 15.62 5.24
C ILE A 240 -15.33 17.04 5.15
N LYS A 241 -15.88 18.02 5.87
CA LYS A 241 -15.44 19.42 5.80
C LYS A 241 -14.33 19.72 6.83
N LEU A 242 -13.38 20.59 6.47
CA LEU A 242 -12.24 21.01 7.32
C LEU A 242 -12.61 22.06 8.38
#